data_AF-V4T4K7-F1
#
_entry.id   AF-V4T4K7-F1
#
_cell.length_a   1.000
_cell.length_b   1.000
_cell.length_c   1.000
_cell.angle_alpha   90.00
_cell.angle_beta   90.00
_cell.angle_gamma   90.00
#
_symmetry.space_group_name_H-M   'P 1'
#
loop_
_entity.id
_entity.type
_entity.pdbx_description
1 polymer ?
#
loop_
_entity_poly.entity_id
_entity_poly.type
_entity_poly.pdbx_seq_one_letter_code
_entity_poly.pdbx_strand_id
1 'polypeptide(L)'
;VSVEGKRLEIDPALFQLKQGGSGGFSIDSGVGPTLLVPEAYEVLKLEILEFYLARGFHPVKVLHVPYDLCYAITPAANVDASVFFPSMVIHFEGADLFLDDTAVMGFVAPQLFCLIFLPTHPSGPNLLGAFQQENQRFLFDVGKSTVSFVSEICNEQE
;
A
#
# COMPACT_ATOMS: atom_id res chain seq x y z
N VAL A 1 7.92 4.74 -4.57
CA VAL A 1 6.45 4.86 -4.40
C VAL A 1 6.04 6.28 -4.78
N SER A 2 4.91 6.44 -5.47
CA SER A 2 4.28 7.75 -5.70
C SER A 2 2.85 7.75 -5.19
N VAL A 3 2.40 8.88 -4.68
CA VAL A 3 1.02 9.13 -4.21
C VAL A 3 0.51 10.36 -4.95
N GLU A 4 -0.63 10.26 -5.63
CA GLU A 4 -1.19 11.37 -6.45
C GLU A 4 -0.17 11.93 -7.47
N GLY A 5 0.64 11.06 -8.05
CA GLY A 5 1.71 11.43 -8.99
C GLY A 5 2.96 12.08 -8.35
N LYS A 6 2.95 12.36 -7.03
CA LYS A 6 4.13 12.82 -6.29
C LYS A 6 4.98 11.63 -5.89
N ARG A 7 6.21 11.58 -6.41
CA ARG A 7 7.20 10.57 -6.01
C ARG A 7 7.70 10.86 -4.59
N LEU A 8 7.61 9.86 -3.73
CA LEU A 8 8.06 9.97 -2.35
C LEU A 8 9.58 9.82 -2.26
N GLU A 9 10.19 10.64 -1.40
CA GLU A 9 11.62 10.61 -1.10
C GLU A 9 11.93 9.48 -0.11
N ILE A 10 11.87 8.24 -0.59
CA ILE A 10 12.25 7.03 0.16
C ILE A 10 13.62 6.58 -0.35
N ASP A 11 14.57 6.35 0.56
CA ASP A 11 15.89 5.83 0.22
C ASP A 11 15.77 4.46 -0.49
N PRO A 12 16.19 4.34 -1.77
CA PRO A 12 16.13 3.08 -2.50
C PRO A 12 16.91 1.94 -1.82
N ALA A 13 17.92 2.25 -0.99
CA ALA A 13 18.69 1.25 -0.26
C ALA A 13 17.84 0.42 0.72
N LEU A 14 16.68 0.95 1.15
CA LEU A 14 15.73 0.25 2.01
C LEU A 14 15.06 -0.95 1.33
N PHE A 15 15.05 -0.99 0.00
CA PHE A 15 14.44 -2.05 -0.80
C PHE A 15 15.47 -3.03 -1.38
N GLN A 16 16.77 -2.79 -1.17
CA GLN A 16 17.83 -3.62 -1.72
C GLN A 16 18.01 -4.91 -0.93
N LEU A 17 18.20 -6.01 -1.65
CA LEU A 17 18.62 -7.27 -1.06
C LEU A 17 20.10 -7.16 -0.66
N LYS A 18 20.39 -7.32 0.62
CA LYS A 18 21.74 -7.22 1.17
C LYS A 18 22.49 -8.54 1.02
N GLN A 19 23.83 -8.47 1.09
CA GLN A 19 24.65 -9.68 1.23
C GLN A 19 24.19 -10.49 2.45
N GLY A 20 23.97 -11.79 2.24
CA GLY A 20 23.39 -12.69 3.26
C GLY A 20 21.87 -12.87 3.18
N GLY A 21 21.19 -12.26 2.21
CA GLY A 21 19.77 -12.53 1.91
C GLY A 21 18.77 -11.78 2.80
N SER A 22 19.22 -10.74 3.52
CA SER A 22 18.36 -9.87 4.33
C SER A 22 17.89 -8.65 3.55
N GLY A 23 16.82 -8.00 4.02
CA GLY A 23 16.20 -6.87 3.32
C GLY A 23 15.51 -7.32 2.03
N GLY A 24 15.60 -6.48 1.00
CA GLY A 24 14.92 -6.75 -0.26
C GLY A 24 13.43 -6.39 -0.26
N PHE A 25 12.78 -6.79 -1.34
CA PHE A 25 11.36 -6.62 -1.57
C PHE A 25 10.81 -7.90 -2.19
N SER A 26 9.89 -8.57 -1.49
CA SER A 26 9.30 -9.84 -1.92
C SER A 26 7.83 -9.67 -2.24
N ILE A 27 7.30 -10.50 -3.14
CA ILE A 27 5.86 -10.61 -3.41
C ILE A 27 5.34 -11.78 -2.57
N ASP A 28 4.43 -11.51 -1.65
CA ASP A 28 3.98 -12.49 -0.64
C ASP A 28 2.45 -12.45 -0.49
N SER A 29 1.79 -13.45 -1.07
CA SER A 29 0.33 -13.63 -0.94
C SER A 29 -0.09 -14.20 0.42
N GLY A 30 0.86 -14.59 1.29
CA GLY A 30 0.61 -15.09 2.63
C GLY A 30 0.38 -14.00 3.68
N VAL A 31 0.66 -12.74 3.34
CA VAL A 31 0.36 -11.56 4.15
C VAL A 31 -0.71 -10.71 3.48
N GLY A 32 -1.67 -10.19 4.25
CA GLY A 32 -2.74 -9.35 3.72
C GLY A 32 -2.22 -8.00 3.19
N PRO A 33 -1.85 -7.05 4.08
CA PRO A 33 -1.35 -5.75 3.68
C PRO A 33 0.12 -5.80 3.27
N THR A 34 0.55 -4.85 2.45
CA THR A 34 1.96 -4.61 2.15
C THR A 34 2.69 -4.16 3.41
N LEU A 35 3.84 -4.80 3.68
CA LEU A 35 4.69 -4.47 4.81
C LEU A 35 5.94 -3.74 4.34
N LEU A 36 6.23 -2.59 4.91
CA LEU A 36 7.42 -1.80 4.61
C LEU A 36 8.31 -1.68 5.84
N VAL A 37 9.64 -1.62 5.67
CA VAL A 37 10.54 -1.28 6.79
C VAL A 37 10.13 0.08 7.38
N PRO A 38 10.26 0.28 8.71
CA PRO A 38 9.66 1.43 9.40
C PRO A 38 10.01 2.78 8.77
N GLU A 39 11.25 2.94 8.29
CA GLU A 39 11.72 4.16 7.63
C GLU A 39 10.96 4.45 6.34
N ALA A 40 10.70 3.43 5.52
CA ALA A 40 9.92 3.58 4.29
C ALA A 40 8.42 3.74 4.58
N TYR A 41 7.91 3.01 5.58
CA TYR A 41 6.52 3.09 6.02
C TYR A 41 6.17 4.50 6.51
N GLU A 42 7.04 5.11 7.33
CA GLU A 42 6.77 6.42 7.92
C GLU A 42 6.65 7.52 6.86
N VAL A 43 7.51 7.51 5.82
CA VAL A 43 7.41 8.46 4.70
C VAL A 43 6.06 8.33 3.99
N LEU A 44 5.62 7.10 3.70
CA LEU A 44 4.32 6.85 3.09
C LEU A 44 3.17 7.31 3.99
N LYS A 45 3.21 6.92 5.28
CA LYS A 45 2.18 7.25 6.26
C LYS A 45 2.01 8.76 6.42
N LEU A 46 3.10 9.51 6.45
CA LEU A 46 3.06 10.98 6.54
C LEU A 46 2.44 11.62 5.30
N GLU A 47 2.75 11.12 4.09
CA GLU A 47 2.12 11.62 2.87
C GLU A 47 0.59 11.40 2.90
N ILE A 48 0.15 10.20 3.26
CA ILE A 48 -1.28 9.87 3.34
C ILE A 48 -1.95 10.71 4.44
N LEU A 49 -1.27 10.94 5.56
CA LEU A 49 -1.74 11.81 6.62
C LEU A 49 -1.97 13.25 6.10
N GLU A 50 -0.98 13.84 5.43
CA GLU A 50 -1.07 15.18 4.86
C GLU A 50 -2.19 15.28 3.82
N PHE A 51 -2.31 14.28 2.95
CA PHE A 51 -3.35 14.19 1.94
C PHE A 51 -4.76 14.27 2.53
N TYR A 52 -5.02 13.58 3.64
CA TYR A 52 -6.32 13.58 4.31
C TYR A 52 -6.56 14.82 5.17
N LEU A 53 -5.52 15.33 5.85
CA LEU A 53 -5.61 16.58 6.62
C LEU A 53 -6.00 17.76 5.72
N ALA A 54 -5.43 17.84 4.51
CA ALA A 54 -5.78 18.86 3.51
C ALA A 54 -7.26 18.79 3.06
N ARG A 55 -7.94 17.67 3.30
CA ARG A 55 -9.34 17.41 2.97
C ARG A 55 -10.25 17.42 4.20
N GLY A 56 -9.75 17.85 5.36
CA GLY A 56 -10.51 17.96 6.60
C GLY A 56 -10.69 16.64 7.38
N PHE A 57 -10.07 15.55 6.92
CA PHE A 57 -10.08 14.27 7.63
C PHE A 57 -8.97 14.25 8.68
N HIS A 58 -9.35 13.88 9.91
CA HIS A 58 -8.41 13.74 11.02
C HIS A 58 -8.27 12.27 11.39
N PRO A 59 -7.04 11.80 11.68
CA PRO A 59 -6.83 10.40 12.02
C PRO A 59 -7.51 10.04 13.34
N VAL A 60 -8.12 8.86 13.38
CA VAL A 60 -8.76 8.31 14.57
C VAL A 60 -7.96 7.15 15.13
N LYS A 61 -7.87 7.07 16.46
CA LYS A 61 -7.32 5.90 17.14
C LYS A 61 -8.43 4.86 17.29
N VAL A 62 -8.22 3.68 16.72
CA VAL A 62 -9.16 2.57 16.82
C VAL A 62 -8.49 1.40 17.51
N LEU A 63 -9.16 0.87 18.54
CA LEU A 63 -8.74 -0.34 19.21
C LEU A 63 -9.18 -1.55 18.39
N HIS A 64 -8.39 -2.63 18.43
CA HIS A 64 -8.70 -3.93 17.80
C HIS A 64 -8.64 -3.97 16.26
N VAL A 65 -8.04 -2.98 15.61
CA VAL A 65 -7.63 -3.07 14.19
C VAL A 65 -6.10 -3.11 14.11
N PRO A 66 -5.51 -3.82 13.14
CA PRO A 66 -4.05 -3.91 13.02
C PRO A 66 -3.42 -2.64 12.41
N TYR A 67 -4.22 -1.71 11.91
CA TYR A 67 -3.78 -0.50 11.19
C TYR A 67 -3.63 0.71 12.10
N ASP A 68 -2.58 1.51 11.88
CA ASP A 68 -2.21 2.64 12.73
C ASP A 68 -2.50 4.03 12.12
N LEU A 69 -3.01 4.07 10.88
CA LEU A 69 -3.54 5.26 10.23
C LEU A 69 -4.95 4.97 9.69
N CYS A 70 -5.96 5.47 10.40
CA CYS A 70 -7.37 5.25 10.09
C CYS A 70 -8.18 6.53 10.20
N TYR A 71 -9.33 6.57 9.53
CA TYR A 71 -10.23 7.72 9.46
C TYR A 71 -11.67 7.25 9.59
N ALA A 72 -12.47 8.01 10.35
CA ALA A 72 -13.89 7.78 10.48
C ALA A 72 -14.66 8.69 9.51
N ILE A 73 -15.64 8.12 8.81
CA ILE A 73 -16.67 8.91 8.13
C ILE A 73 -17.62 9.42 9.22
N THR A 74 -17.74 10.73 9.35
CA THR A 74 -18.71 11.35 10.26
C THR A 74 -19.75 12.13 9.45
N PRO A 75 -20.98 12.29 9.96
CA PRO A 75 -21.98 13.14 9.29
C PRO A 75 -21.50 14.58 9.05
N ALA A 76 -20.59 15.08 9.90
CA ALA A 76 -19.96 16.39 9.78
C ALA A 76 -18.88 16.46 8.68
N ALA A 77 -18.35 15.32 8.23
CA ALA A 77 -17.43 15.23 7.10
C ALA A 77 -18.15 15.33 5.73
N ASN A 78 -19.43 15.74 5.74
CA ASN A 78 -20.34 15.88 4.61
C ASN A 78 -20.70 14.56 3.93
N VAL A 79 -21.99 14.25 3.99
CA VAL A 79 -22.70 13.08 3.46
C VAL A 79 -22.67 13.01 1.92
N ASP A 80 -21.98 13.95 1.25
CA ASP A 80 -21.78 14.03 -0.20
C ASP A 80 -20.29 13.82 -0.61
N ALA A 81 -19.38 13.65 0.35
CA ALA A 81 -17.98 13.37 0.07
C ALA A 81 -17.81 11.87 -0.19
N SER A 82 -17.82 11.47 -1.47
CA SER A 82 -17.16 10.23 -1.88
C SER A 82 -15.79 10.20 -1.22
N VAL A 83 -15.51 9.20 -0.37
CA VAL A 83 -14.19 9.11 0.28
C VAL A 83 -13.16 8.98 -0.83
N PHE A 84 -12.35 10.03 -0.99
CA PHE A 84 -11.32 10.06 -2.02
C PHE A 84 -10.15 9.21 -1.53
N PHE A 85 -9.91 8.10 -2.20
CA PHE A 85 -8.75 7.26 -2.00
C PHE A 85 -7.63 7.75 -2.92
N PRO A 86 -6.42 7.97 -2.40
CA PRO A 86 -5.32 8.42 -3.23
C PRO A 86 -4.88 7.32 -4.18
N SER A 87 -4.66 7.71 -5.43
CA SER A 87 -3.91 6.92 -6.39
C SER A 87 -2.49 6.66 -5.88
N MET A 88 -1.99 5.44 -6.08
CA MET A 88 -0.64 5.06 -5.69
C MET A 88 0.04 4.20 -6.74
N VAL A 89 1.34 4.43 -6.92
CA VAL A 89 2.20 3.63 -7.79
C VAL A 89 3.40 3.10 -7.02
N ILE A 90 3.63 1.80 -7.12
CA ILE A 90 4.89 1.16 -6.72
C ILE A 90 5.77 1.05 -7.96
N HIS A 91 6.89 1.77 -7.95
CA HIS A 91 7.84 1.79 -9.05
C HIS A 91 8.87 0.67 -8.90
N PHE A 92 8.87 -0.27 -9.82
CA PHE A 92 9.90 -1.28 -9.99
C PHE A 92 10.91 -0.84 -11.06
N GLU A 93 12.04 -1.54 -11.15
CA GLU A 93 12.96 -1.33 -12.27
C GLU A 93 12.29 -1.73 -13.58
N GLY A 94 12.03 -0.74 -14.45
CA GLY A 94 11.45 -0.96 -15.77
C GLY A 94 9.93 -1.19 -15.81
N ALA A 95 9.22 -1.09 -14.69
CA ALA A 95 7.77 -1.26 -14.65
C ALA A 95 7.12 -0.50 -13.47
N ASP A 96 5.88 -0.06 -13.68
CA ASP A 96 5.09 0.66 -12.69
C ASP A 96 3.85 -0.15 -12.32
N LEU A 97 3.73 -0.55 -11.05
CA LEU A 97 2.55 -1.21 -10.51
C LEU A 97 1.58 -0.15 -9.99
N PHE A 98 0.51 0.08 -10.75
CA PHE A 98 -0.60 0.93 -10.35
C PHE A 98 -1.52 0.15 -9.42
N LEU A 99 -1.75 0.70 -8.23
CA LEU A 99 -2.63 0.09 -7.24
C LEU A 99 -4.05 0.62 -7.40
N ASP A 100 -5.02 -0.27 -7.22
CA ASP A 100 -6.41 0.13 -7.07
C ASP A 100 -6.58 0.98 -5.80
N ASP A 101 -7.51 1.92 -5.86
CA ASP A 101 -7.84 2.82 -4.75
C ASP A 101 -8.09 2.07 -3.43
N THR A 102 -8.79 0.93 -3.50
CA THR A 102 -9.09 0.06 -2.35
C THR A 102 -7.88 -0.71 -1.81
N ALA A 103 -6.85 -0.89 -2.64
CA ALA A 103 -5.59 -1.50 -2.24
C ALA A 103 -4.68 -0.50 -1.49
N VAL A 104 -4.94 0.80 -1.59
CA VAL A 104 -4.24 1.82 -0.80
C VAL A 104 -4.96 2.06 0.52
N MET A 105 -6.24 2.39 0.45
CA MET A 105 -7.11 2.66 1.59
C MET A 105 -8.27 1.67 1.57
N GLY A 106 -8.51 0.98 2.67
CA GLY A 106 -9.53 -0.07 2.74
C GLY A 106 -10.50 0.15 3.88
N PHE A 107 -11.79 -0.09 3.63
CA PHE A 107 -12.79 -0.12 4.69
C PHE A 107 -12.61 -1.36 5.57
N VAL A 108 -12.37 -1.14 6.86
CA VAL A 108 -12.25 -2.20 7.87
C VAL A 108 -13.51 -2.32 8.74
N ALA A 109 -14.40 -1.33 8.65
CA ALA A 109 -15.77 -1.34 9.16
C ALA A 109 -16.63 -0.33 8.36
N PRO A 110 -17.99 -0.33 8.46
CA PRO A 110 -18.88 0.46 7.60
C PRO A 110 -18.63 1.98 7.50
N GLN A 111 -17.88 2.57 8.43
CA GLN A 111 -17.52 3.99 8.44
C GLN A 111 -16.07 4.21 8.85
N LEU A 112 -15.24 3.17 8.76
CA LEU A 112 -13.84 3.21 9.17
C LEU A 112 -12.99 2.66 8.04
N PHE A 113 -12.12 3.50 7.50
CA PHE A 113 -11.14 3.11 6.50
C PHE A 113 -9.74 3.40 7.00
N CYS A 114 -8.78 2.58 6.59
CA CYS A 114 -7.40 2.63 7.06
C CYS A 114 -6.43 2.48 5.90
N LEU A 115 -5.20 2.95 6.10
CA LEU A 115 -4.08 2.67 5.20
C LEU A 115 -3.76 1.17 5.25
N ILE A 116 -3.79 0.49 4.10
CA ILE A 116 -3.61 -0.97 3.99
C ILE A 116 -2.12 -1.32 3.82
N PHE A 117 -1.29 -0.62 4.57
CA PHE A 117 0.15 -0.81 4.68
C PHE A 117 0.51 -0.84 6.17
N LEU A 118 1.53 -1.59 6.53
CA LEU A 118 2.00 -1.70 7.91
C LEU A 118 3.53 -1.70 7.98
N PRO A 119 4.12 -1.31 9.11
CA PRO A 119 5.54 -1.48 9.32
C PRO A 119 5.88 -2.96 9.57
N THR A 120 6.99 -3.42 9.00
CA THR A 120 7.65 -4.70 9.36
C THR A 120 8.75 -4.48 10.40
N HIS A 121 9.46 -5.54 10.75
CA HIS A 121 10.67 -5.44 11.58
C HIS A 121 11.76 -4.61 10.86
N PRO A 122 12.54 -3.75 11.54
CA PRO A 122 13.57 -2.91 10.90
C PRO A 122 14.61 -3.67 10.06
N SER A 123 14.86 -4.93 10.38
CA SER A 123 15.78 -5.81 9.63
C SER A 123 15.07 -6.83 8.75
N GLY A 124 13.74 -6.77 8.63
CA GLY A 124 12.92 -7.66 7.81
C GLY A 124 12.94 -7.28 6.34
N PRO A 125 12.41 -8.15 5.46
CA PRO A 125 12.13 -7.78 4.08
C PRO A 125 10.91 -6.84 4.00
N ASN A 126 10.85 -6.05 2.94
CA ASN A 126 9.60 -5.43 2.51
C ASN A 126 8.77 -6.48 1.76
N LEU A 127 7.45 -6.48 1.91
CA LEU A 127 6.56 -7.48 1.34
C LEU A 127 5.41 -6.79 0.60
N LEU A 128 5.23 -7.06 -0.69
CA LEU A 128 3.99 -6.76 -1.40
C LEU A 128 2.93 -7.77 -0.97
N GLY A 129 1.93 -7.31 -0.21
CA GLY A 129 0.87 -8.14 0.34
C GLY A 129 -0.20 -8.52 -0.69
N ALA A 130 -1.05 -9.47 -0.32
CA ALA A 130 -2.13 -9.97 -1.16
C ALA A 130 -3.09 -8.87 -1.62
N PHE A 131 -3.44 -7.91 -0.75
CA PHE A 131 -4.40 -6.84 -1.10
C PHE A 131 -3.88 -5.91 -2.20
N GLN A 132 -2.57 -5.71 -2.30
CA GLN A 132 -1.94 -4.94 -3.39
C GLN A 132 -1.65 -5.80 -4.64
N GLN A 133 -1.87 -7.11 -4.55
CA GLN A 133 -1.82 -8.03 -5.68
C GLN A 133 -3.22 -8.28 -6.29
N GLU A 134 -4.30 -7.90 -5.61
CA GLU A 134 -5.65 -8.02 -6.14
C GLU A 134 -5.80 -7.24 -7.44
N ASN A 135 -6.61 -7.78 -8.36
CA ASN A 135 -6.82 -7.28 -9.72
C ASN A 135 -5.55 -7.11 -10.56
N GLN A 136 -4.52 -7.92 -10.28
CA GLN A 136 -3.27 -7.95 -11.03
C GLN A 136 -2.90 -9.39 -11.35
N ARG A 137 -2.52 -9.63 -12.60
CA ARG A 137 -1.97 -10.91 -13.03
C ARG A 137 -0.45 -10.88 -12.96
N PHE A 138 0.12 -11.55 -11.98
CA PHE A 138 1.57 -11.75 -11.88
C PHE A 138 2.02 -13.01 -12.62
N LEU A 139 3.06 -12.87 -13.46
CA LEU A 139 3.77 -13.97 -14.09
C LEU A 139 5.20 -14.04 -13.56
N PHE A 140 5.58 -15.20 -13.03
CA PHE A 140 6.93 -15.49 -12.55
C PHE A 140 7.64 -16.39 -13.56
N ASP A 141 8.47 -15.81 -14.42
CA ASP A 141 9.33 -16.57 -15.36
C ASP A 141 10.67 -16.84 -14.67
N VAL A 142 10.75 -17.99 -13.99
CA VAL A 142 11.96 -18.44 -13.27
C VAL A 142 13.12 -18.70 -14.23
N GLY A 143 12.84 -19.13 -15.48
CA GLY A 143 13.87 -19.37 -16.49
C GLY A 143 14.58 -18.10 -16.92
N LYS A 144 13.86 -16.97 -16.96
CA LYS A 144 14.43 -15.64 -17.27
C LYS A 144 14.75 -14.81 -16.03
N SER A 145 14.37 -15.28 -14.84
CA SER A 145 14.46 -14.51 -13.59
C SER A 145 13.73 -13.16 -13.67
N THR A 146 12.54 -13.17 -14.26
CA THR A 146 11.71 -11.97 -14.44
C THR A 146 10.34 -12.14 -13.81
N VAL A 147 9.82 -11.04 -13.24
CA VAL A 147 8.42 -10.91 -12.88
C VAL A 147 7.77 -9.95 -13.87
N SER A 148 6.56 -10.27 -14.33
CA SER A 148 5.74 -9.38 -15.14
C SER A 148 4.36 -9.28 -14.51
N PHE A 149 3.72 -8.12 -14.63
CA PHE A 149 2.38 -7.91 -14.10
C PHE A 149 1.56 -7.02 -15.04
N VAL A 150 0.25 -7.22 -15.01
CA VAL A 150 -0.73 -6.42 -15.73
C VAL A 150 -2.04 -6.41 -14.94
N SER A 151 -2.77 -5.30 -14.99
CA SER A 151 -4.11 -5.23 -14.39
C SER A 151 -5.06 -6.22 -15.07
N GLU A 152 -5.84 -6.92 -14.26
CA GLU A 152 -6.83 -7.92 -14.70
C GLU A 152 -7.96 -7.96 -13.66
N ILE A 153 -9.22 -7.81 -14.07
CA ILE A 153 -10.36 -7.82 -13.15
C ILE A 153 -10.63 -9.27 -12.71
N CYS A 154 -10.36 -9.61 -11.44
CA CYS A 154 -10.40 -11.00 -10.96
C CYS A 154 -11.81 -11.54 -10.63
N ASN A 155 -12.84 -10.73 -10.85
CA ASN A 155 -14.24 -10.98 -10.49
C ASN A 155 -15.14 -11.19 -11.71
N GLU A 156 -14.56 -11.38 -12.90
CA GLU A 156 -15.27 -11.96 -14.03
C GLU A 156 -15.52 -13.45 -13.75
N GLN A 157 -16.77 -13.82 -13.49
CA GLN A 157 -17.20 -15.22 -13.55
C GLN A 157 -17.25 -15.60 -15.04
N GLU A 158 -16.37 -16.50 -15.49
CA GLU A 158 -16.52 -17.20 -16.78
C GLU A 158 -17.77 -18.09 -16.79
#